data_AF-A0A920HTX4-F1
#
_entry.id   AF-A0A920HTX4-F1
#
_cell.length_a   1.000
_cell.length_b   1.000
_cell.length_c   1.000
_cell.angle_alpha   90.00
_cell.angle_beta   90.00
_cell.angle_gamma   90.00
#
_symmetry.space_group_name_H-M   'P 1'
#
loop_
_entity.id
_entity.type
_entity.pdbx_description
1 polymer ?
#
loop_
_entity_poly.entity_id
_entity_poly.type
_entity_poly.pdbx_seq_one_letter_code
_entity_poly.pdbx_strand_id
1 'polypeptide(L)'
;MHISGFERNLINSGHYFAMTNSDAQISKYGAISEHSNGISYLKNLKDLKLSDGNINVEKLIDTFTSLKKKIVTKPITEVLVSSGEIPHTDNDEYFPKEKNLFELKNVNINTDETAWITETEVNFCAQSFKTVNYTHDDAPTLSVLGSVLRNGFLHTAIREKGGAYGAGAMQDMSARTFKFFSYRDPNIEKTFEAFGESVNWALKSITNEKLEEGILNVISSIDKPSSPASEALSDFNSNYNGFSQEMRKKFRENILSVNIDKLVYVSEKYLTDKPSRAVLTSKKNKNIIDKLKFKTKYI
;
A
#
# COMPACT_ATOMS: atom_id res chain seq x y z
N MET A 1 -15.06 -15.88 14.20
CA MET A 1 -15.24 -14.42 14.31
C MET A 1 -14.26 -13.64 13.42
N HIS A 2 -12.95 -13.94 13.45
CA HIS A 2 -11.94 -13.21 12.67
C HIS A 2 -12.07 -13.37 11.14
N ILE A 3 -12.26 -14.59 10.62
CA ILE A 3 -12.42 -14.85 9.16
C ILE A 3 -13.62 -14.09 8.59
N SER A 4 -14.79 -14.19 9.23
CA SER A 4 -16.00 -13.50 8.79
C SER A 4 -15.88 -11.97 8.84
N GLY A 5 -15.11 -11.43 9.79
CA GLY A 5 -14.78 -10.01 9.82
C GLY A 5 -13.89 -9.60 8.64
N PHE A 6 -12.91 -10.43 8.32
CA PHE A 6 -12.00 -10.22 7.19
C PHE A 6 -12.72 -10.30 5.84
N GLU A 7 -13.67 -11.23 5.68
CA GLU A 7 -14.50 -11.35 4.48
C GLU A 7 -15.39 -10.12 4.27
N ARG A 8 -15.98 -9.55 5.34
CA ARG A 8 -16.67 -8.26 5.24
C ARG A 8 -15.73 -7.12 4.84
N ASN A 9 -14.49 -7.16 5.34
CA ASN A 9 -13.47 -6.17 4.99
C ASN A 9 -13.03 -6.26 3.52
N LEU A 10 -13.09 -7.43 2.86
CA LEU A 10 -12.78 -7.54 1.42
C LEU A 10 -13.66 -6.61 0.58
N ILE A 11 -14.94 -6.47 0.91
CA ILE A 11 -15.86 -5.61 0.16
C ILE A 11 -15.69 -4.14 0.57
N ASN A 12 -15.47 -3.88 1.87
CA ASN A 12 -15.30 -2.50 2.36
C ASN A 12 -13.97 -1.87 1.97
N SER A 13 -12.91 -2.68 1.84
CA SER A 13 -11.52 -2.27 1.65
C SER A 13 -10.85 -2.97 0.47
N GLY A 14 -11.64 -3.45 -0.51
CA GLY A 14 -11.15 -4.23 -1.66
C GLY A 14 -10.01 -3.58 -2.46
N HIS A 15 -10.00 -2.25 -2.53
CA HIS A 15 -8.94 -1.49 -3.19
C HIS A 15 -7.58 -1.65 -2.50
N TYR A 16 -7.53 -1.71 -1.17
CA TYR A 16 -6.29 -2.00 -0.44
C TYR A 16 -5.76 -3.38 -0.78
N PHE A 17 -6.64 -4.39 -0.82
CA PHE A 17 -6.25 -5.74 -1.19
C PHE A 17 -5.76 -5.85 -2.63
N ALA A 18 -6.40 -5.16 -3.57
CA ALA A 18 -5.93 -5.10 -4.96
C ALA A 18 -4.56 -4.41 -5.05
N MET A 19 -4.37 -3.27 -4.36
CA MET A 19 -3.09 -2.56 -4.32
C MET A 19 -1.97 -3.42 -3.74
N THR A 20 -2.18 -4.02 -2.56
CA THR A 20 -1.19 -4.90 -1.92
C THR A 20 -0.84 -6.09 -2.81
N ASN A 21 -1.82 -6.67 -3.51
CA ASN A 21 -1.56 -7.76 -4.44
C ASN A 21 -0.78 -7.31 -5.68
N SER A 22 -1.01 -6.10 -6.19
CA SER A 22 -0.23 -5.50 -7.27
C SER A 22 1.21 -5.20 -6.82
N ASP A 23 1.43 -4.71 -5.59
CA ASP A 23 2.78 -4.50 -5.05
C ASP A 23 3.56 -5.78 -4.83
N ALA A 24 2.87 -6.85 -4.43
CA ALA A 24 3.48 -8.17 -4.22
C ALA A 24 4.10 -8.76 -5.49
N GLN A 25 3.73 -8.23 -6.66
CA GLN A 25 4.32 -8.58 -7.96
C GLN A 25 5.61 -7.80 -8.26
N ILE A 26 5.97 -6.80 -7.45
CA ILE A 26 7.09 -5.88 -7.69
C ILE A 26 8.14 -5.94 -6.58
N SER A 27 7.72 -5.95 -5.31
CA SER A 27 8.64 -5.78 -4.19
C SER A 27 8.49 -6.85 -3.11
N LYS A 28 9.60 -7.15 -2.43
CA LYS A 28 9.61 -8.06 -1.28
C LYS A 28 8.72 -7.55 -0.15
N TYR A 29 8.71 -6.23 0.09
CA TYR A 29 7.82 -5.61 1.08
C TYR A 29 6.35 -5.84 0.71
N GLY A 30 5.98 -5.61 -0.56
CA GLY A 30 4.64 -5.91 -1.06
C GLY A 30 4.26 -7.38 -0.87
N ALA A 31 5.17 -8.30 -1.19
CA ALA A 31 4.95 -9.74 -1.01
C ALA A 31 4.76 -10.12 0.47
N ILE A 32 5.56 -9.55 1.37
CA ILE A 32 5.40 -9.73 2.82
C ILE A 32 4.04 -9.19 3.26
N SER A 33 3.67 -7.96 2.86
CA SER A 33 2.38 -7.37 3.21
C SER A 33 1.23 -8.25 2.72
N GLU A 34 1.27 -8.74 1.48
CA GLU A 34 0.22 -9.61 0.93
C GLU A 34 0.05 -10.92 1.73
N HIS A 35 1.14 -11.47 2.26
CA HIS A 35 1.12 -12.64 3.13
C HIS A 35 0.73 -12.36 4.58
N SER A 36 0.94 -11.15 5.07
CA SER A 36 0.65 -10.75 6.46
C SER A 36 -0.73 -10.12 6.65
N ASN A 37 -1.25 -9.42 5.64
CA ASN A 37 -2.50 -8.67 5.73
C ASN A 37 -3.32 -8.63 4.42
N GLY A 38 -2.86 -9.30 3.36
CA GLY A 38 -3.50 -9.30 2.04
C GLY A 38 -4.54 -10.40 1.82
N ILE A 39 -4.83 -10.70 0.55
CA ILE A 39 -5.78 -11.77 0.19
C ILE A 39 -5.16 -13.14 0.44
N SER A 40 -3.86 -13.27 0.17
CA SER A 40 -3.11 -14.51 0.45
C SER A 40 -3.13 -14.85 1.95
N TYR A 41 -3.08 -13.85 2.83
CA TYR A 41 -3.28 -14.04 4.27
C TYR A 41 -4.66 -14.65 4.59
N LEU A 42 -5.74 -14.10 4.03
CA LEU A 42 -7.08 -14.65 4.22
C LEU A 42 -7.19 -16.10 3.75
N LYS A 43 -6.62 -16.40 2.57
CA LYS A 43 -6.60 -17.76 2.04
C LYS A 43 -5.89 -18.72 3.00
N ASN A 44 -4.72 -18.33 3.50
CA ASN A 44 -3.97 -19.12 4.48
C ASN A 44 -4.77 -19.36 5.78
N LEU A 45 -5.56 -18.38 6.23
CA LEU A 45 -6.47 -18.56 7.38
C LEU A 45 -7.60 -19.54 7.06
N LYS A 46 -8.15 -19.53 5.84
CA LYS A 46 -9.17 -20.50 5.41
C LYS A 46 -8.61 -21.92 5.35
N ASP A 47 -7.34 -22.09 4.97
CA ASP A 47 -6.63 -23.37 4.97
C ASP A 47 -6.36 -23.95 6.38
N LEU A 48 -6.79 -23.25 7.44
CA LEU A 48 -6.87 -23.80 8.79
C LEU A 48 -8.21 -24.47 9.08
N LYS A 49 -9.22 -24.34 8.21
CA LYS A 49 -10.48 -25.08 8.35
C LYS A 49 -10.34 -26.48 7.74
N LEU A 50 -10.83 -27.47 8.47
CA LEU A 50 -11.00 -28.84 8.02
C LEU A 50 -12.27 -28.96 7.17
N SER A 51 -12.41 -30.10 6.47
CA SER A 51 -13.56 -30.38 5.61
C SER A 51 -14.90 -30.45 6.35
N ASP A 52 -14.88 -30.74 7.65
CA ASP A 52 -16.04 -30.75 8.55
C ASP A 52 -16.42 -29.35 9.06
N GLY A 53 -15.68 -28.30 8.66
CA GLY A 53 -15.88 -26.92 9.08
C GLY A 53 -15.20 -26.56 10.41
N ASN A 54 -14.61 -27.54 11.12
CA ASN A 54 -13.85 -27.30 12.35
C ASN A 54 -12.47 -26.72 12.04
N ILE A 55 -11.84 -26.12 13.04
CA ILE A 55 -10.46 -25.60 12.92
C ILE A 55 -9.48 -26.76 13.13
N ASN A 56 -8.44 -26.83 12.29
CA ASN A 56 -7.30 -27.71 12.48
C ASN A 56 -6.46 -27.20 13.67
N VAL A 57 -6.83 -27.64 14.87
CA VAL A 57 -6.21 -27.21 16.14
C VAL A 57 -4.75 -27.66 16.22
N GLU A 58 -4.42 -28.86 15.75
CA GLU A 58 -3.05 -29.39 15.75
C GLU A 58 -2.11 -28.48 14.94
N LYS A 59 -2.50 -28.19 13.69
CA LYS A 59 -1.74 -27.27 12.82
C LYS A 59 -1.57 -25.88 13.45
N LEU A 60 -2.59 -25.38 14.14
CA LEU A 60 -2.54 -24.09 14.82
C LEU A 60 -1.55 -24.10 16.00
N ILE A 61 -1.61 -25.13 16.84
CA ILE A 61 -0.70 -25.31 17.99
C ILE A 61 0.75 -25.44 17.49
N ASP A 62 0.99 -26.22 16.43
CA ASP A 62 2.31 -26.36 15.83
C ASP A 62 2.84 -25.04 15.29
N THR A 63 1.97 -24.27 14.63
CA THR A 63 2.31 -22.93 14.10
C THR A 63 2.69 -21.97 15.23
N PHE A 64 1.91 -21.89 16.31
CA PHE A 64 2.22 -21.03 17.45
C PHE A 64 3.46 -21.49 18.22
N THR A 65 3.66 -22.79 18.37
CA THR A 65 4.87 -23.34 19.01
C THR A 65 6.12 -23.01 18.19
N SER A 66 6.03 -23.07 16.86
CA SER A 66 7.09 -22.65 15.95
C SER A 66 7.34 -21.15 16.03
N LEU A 67 6.28 -20.32 16.07
CA LEU A 67 6.40 -18.87 16.18
C LEU A 67 7.02 -18.44 17.50
N LYS A 68 6.61 -19.05 18.62
CA LYS A 68 7.16 -18.78 19.96
C LYS A 68 8.68 -18.94 20.02
N LYS A 69 9.25 -19.88 19.25
CA LYS A 69 10.71 -20.12 19.16
C LYS A 69 11.45 -19.12 18.26
N LYS A 70 10.74 -18.20 17.59
CA LYS A 70 11.29 -17.26 16.60
C LYS A 70 11.06 -15.79 16.95
N ILE A 71 10.12 -15.51 17.86
CA ILE A 71 9.81 -14.15 18.31
C ILE A 71 10.62 -13.84 19.56
N VAL A 72 11.20 -12.64 19.61
CA VAL A 72 11.78 -12.12 20.84
C VAL A 72 10.64 -11.73 21.78
N THR A 73 10.58 -12.34 22.96
CA THR A 73 9.52 -12.09 23.94
C THR A 73 9.83 -10.93 24.88
N LYS A 74 11.09 -10.48 24.95
CA LYS A 74 11.50 -9.27 25.65
C LYS A 74 11.59 -8.10 24.65
N PRO A 75 10.94 -6.95 24.90
CA PRO A 75 11.04 -5.81 24.00
C PRO A 75 12.50 -5.35 23.88
N ILE A 76 12.89 -4.95 22.67
CA ILE A 76 14.22 -4.40 22.36
C ILE A 76 14.27 -2.92 22.72
N THR A 77 13.11 -2.25 22.71
CA THR A 77 12.99 -0.84 23.05
C THR A 77 11.63 -0.62 23.72
N GLU A 78 11.64 0.08 24.84
CA GLU A 78 10.45 0.54 25.55
C GLU A 78 10.40 2.07 25.47
N VAL A 79 9.22 2.63 25.24
CA VAL A 79 9.04 4.07 25.05
C VAL A 79 7.94 4.55 25.98
N LEU A 80 8.27 5.48 26.86
CA LEU A 80 7.32 6.19 27.70
C LEU A 80 7.11 7.60 27.14
N VAL A 81 5.86 7.93 26.81
CA VAL A 81 5.45 9.29 26.44
C VAL A 81 4.67 9.89 27.59
N SER A 82 5.20 10.95 28.21
CA SER A 82 4.59 11.65 29.33
C SER A 82 4.47 13.15 29.04
N SER A 83 3.42 13.78 29.58
CA SER A 83 3.27 15.23 29.63
C SER A 83 3.74 15.84 30.96
N GLY A 84 4.12 15.00 31.93
CA GLY A 84 4.66 15.39 33.24
C GLY A 84 6.07 14.85 33.46
N GLU A 85 6.53 14.87 34.72
CA GLU A 85 7.86 14.34 35.08
C GLU A 85 8.01 12.87 34.65
N ILE A 86 9.15 12.56 34.06
CA ILE A 86 9.49 11.20 33.63
C ILE A 86 10.13 10.51 34.85
N PRO A 87 9.58 9.39 35.34
CA PRO A 87 10.21 8.65 36.41
C PRO A 87 11.60 8.18 35.99
N HIS A 88 12.56 8.17 36.92
CA HIS A 88 13.86 7.57 36.66
C HIS A 88 13.68 6.10 36.29
N THR A 89 14.08 5.73 35.08
CA THR A 89 14.14 4.35 34.61
C THR A 89 15.59 3.95 34.45
N ASP A 90 15.98 2.82 35.01
CA ASP A 90 17.28 2.22 34.73
C ASP A 90 17.32 1.79 33.25
N ASN A 91 18.29 2.31 32.50
CA ASN A 91 18.52 1.91 31.11
C ASN A 91 19.24 0.56 31.10
N ASP A 92 18.47 -0.53 31.20
CA ASP A 92 18.99 -1.86 30.93
C ASP A 92 19.20 -2.02 29.41
N GLU A 93 20.43 -1.85 28.93
CA GLU A 93 20.79 -2.18 27.55
C GLU A 93 20.62 -3.71 27.32
N TYR A 94 19.45 -4.10 26.80
CA TYR A 94 19.18 -5.48 26.41
C TYR A 94 19.33 -5.65 24.90
N PHE A 95 20.37 -6.37 24.50
CA PHE A 95 20.54 -6.85 23.13
C PHE A 95 20.03 -8.29 23.01
N PRO A 96 19.00 -8.58 22.20
CA PRO A 96 18.53 -9.94 22.00
C PRO A 96 19.63 -10.81 21.38
N LYS A 97 19.97 -11.92 22.06
CA LYS A 97 21.00 -12.88 21.60
C LYS A 97 20.46 -13.89 20.56
N GLU A 98 19.15 -13.96 20.35
CA GLU A 98 18.52 -14.94 19.46
C GLU A 98 18.48 -14.49 17.99
N LYS A 99 18.30 -15.45 17.08
CA LYS A 99 18.12 -15.21 15.64
C LYS A 99 16.81 -14.46 15.42
N ASN A 100 16.90 -13.14 15.39
CA ASN A 100 15.77 -12.27 15.13
C ASN A 100 15.21 -12.46 13.72
N LEU A 101 13.90 -12.29 13.58
CA LEU A 101 13.18 -12.24 12.29
C LEU A 101 13.49 -10.98 11.47
N PHE A 102 14.53 -10.20 11.80
CA PHE A 102 14.90 -8.98 11.07
C PHE A 102 15.22 -9.25 9.60
N GLU A 103 15.62 -10.48 9.26
CA GLU A 103 15.78 -10.93 7.88
C GLU A 103 14.78 -12.03 7.52
N LEU A 104 13.71 -11.65 6.82
CA LEU A 104 12.83 -12.60 6.16
C LEU A 104 13.52 -13.15 4.91
N LYS A 105 14.00 -14.39 5.00
CA LYS A 105 14.59 -15.14 3.87
C LYS A 105 13.50 -15.86 3.09
N ASN A 106 13.75 -16.13 1.80
CA ASN A 106 12.87 -16.89 0.91
C ASN A 106 11.49 -16.24 0.63
N VAL A 107 11.41 -14.91 0.69
CA VAL A 107 10.23 -14.18 0.18
C VAL A 107 10.29 -14.15 -1.33
N ASN A 108 9.39 -14.88 -1.98
CA ASN A 108 9.27 -14.92 -3.43
C ASN A 108 8.28 -13.85 -3.90
N ILE A 109 8.68 -13.10 -4.92
CA ILE A 109 7.82 -12.17 -5.65
C ILE A 109 7.05 -13.00 -6.68
N ASN A 110 5.72 -12.97 -6.64
CA ASN A 110 4.89 -13.60 -7.64
C ASN A 110 4.53 -12.56 -8.70
N THR A 111 5.05 -12.67 -9.91
CA THR A 111 4.84 -11.68 -10.99
C THR A 111 3.54 -11.87 -11.78
N ASP A 112 2.69 -12.83 -11.39
CA ASP A 112 1.41 -13.05 -12.05
C ASP A 112 0.41 -11.92 -11.77
N GLU A 113 -0.05 -11.26 -12.83
CA GLU A 113 -1.22 -10.38 -12.76
C GLU A 113 -2.45 -11.21 -12.36
N THR A 114 -3.02 -10.93 -11.19
CA THR A 114 -4.03 -11.81 -10.57
C THR A 114 -5.41 -11.15 -10.53
N ALA A 115 -6.43 -11.91 -10.93
CA ALA A 115 -7.83 -11.60 -10.66
C ALA A 115 -8.35 -12.47 -9.52
N TRP A 116 -8.64 -11.85 -8.39
CA TRP A 116 -9.27 -12.50 -7.25
C TRP A 116 -10.79 -12.44 -7.39
N ILE A 117 -11.41 -13.60 -7.35
CA ILE A 117 -12.84 -13.78 -7.54
C ILE A 117 -13.53 -14.00 -6.20
N THR A 118 -14.50 -13.12 -5.90
CA THR A 118 -15.36 -13.19 -4.72
C THR A 118 -16.81 -12.82 -5.07
N GLU A 119 -17.71 -12.91 -4.11
CA GLU A 119 -19.11 -12.52 -4.30
C GLU A 119 -19.23 -11.00 -4.06
N THR A 120 -19.32 -10.23 -5.14
CA THR A 120 -19.40 -8.76 -5.13
C THR A 120 -20.10 -8.25 -6.39
N GLU A 121 -20.79 -7.10 -6.27
CA GLU A 121 -21.39 -6.39 -7.40
C GLU A 121 -20.50 -5.27 -7.96
N VAL A 122 -19.37 -5.02 -7.32
CA VAL A 122 -18.41 -3.98 -7.70
C VAL A 122 -16.99 -4.53 -7.78
N ASN A 123 -16.13 -3.80 -8.49
CA ASN A 123 -14.74 -4.16 -8.73
C ASN A 123 -13.78 -3.25 -7.98
N PHE A 124 -12.56 -3.75 -7.79
CA PHE A 124 -11.44 -2.99 -7.25
C PHE A 124 -10.24 -3.27 -8.13
N CYS A 125 -9.89 -2.29 -8.98
CA CYS A 125 -8.75 -2.39 -9.88
C CYS A 125 -7.54 -1.73 -9.23
N ALA A 126 -6.36 -2.33 -9.39
CA ALA A 126 -5.10 -1.72 -9.02
C ALA A 126 -4.02 -2.02 -10.05
N GLN A 127 -3.13 -1.05 -10.25
CA GLN A 127 -1.87 -1.27 -10.95
C GLN A 127 -0.74 -0.53 -10.27
N SER A 128 0.47 -1.06 -10.38
CA SER A 128 1.64 -0.51 -9.71
C SER A 128 2.85 -0.49 -10.63
N PHE A 129 3.68 0.52 -10.43
CA PHE A 129 4.97 0.69 -11.10
C PHE A 129 6.07 0.66 -10.05
N LYS A 130 7.24 0.11 -10.41
CA LYS A 130 8.40 0.12 -9.53
C LYS A 130 8.96 1.54 -9.44
N THR A 131 9.11 2.05 -8.23
CA THR A 131 9.67 3.38 -7.98
C THR A 131 10.70 3.32 -6.85
N VAL A 132 10.80 4.39 -6.07
CA VAL A 132 11.90 4.65 -5.15
C VAL A 132 11.44 4.67 -3.69
N ASN A 133 12.39 4.55 -2.77
CA ASN A 133 12.14 4.69 -1.35
C ASN A 133 12.19 6.17 -0.92
N TYR A 134 11.93 6.41 0.36
CA TYR A 134 11.89 7.74 0.98
C TYR A 134 13.15 8.58 0.75
N THR A 135 14.33 7.96 0.75
CA THR A 135 15.63 8.67 0.70
C THR A 135 16.02 9.14 -0.69
N HIS A 136 15.24 8.83 -1.72
CA HIS A 136 15.55 9.19 -3.09
C HIS A 136 14.99 10.57 -3.45
N ASP A 137 15.74 11.35 -4.23
CA ASP A 137 15.38 12.74 -4.57
C ASP A 137 14.06 12.87 -5.37
N ASP A 138 13.69 11.84 -6.13
CA ASP A 138 12.42 11.79 -6.86
C ASP A 138 11.19 11.49 -5.97
N ALA A 139 11.38 11.03 -4.71
CA ALA A 139 10.26 10.64 -3.85
C ALA A 139 9.28 11.79 -3.52
N PRO A 140 9.73 13.01 -3.17
CA PRO A 140 8.87 14.19 -3.03
C PRO A 140 8.01 14.46 -4.28
N THR A 141 8.62 14.42 -5.46
CA THR A 141 7.94 14.67 -6.74
C THR A 141 6.89 13.60 -7.03
N LEU A 142 7.21 12.33 -6.78
CA LEU A 142 6.25 11.23 -6.91
C LEU A 142 5.08 11.38 -5.92
N SER A 143 5.31 11.85 -4.69
CA SER A 143 4.22 12.14 -3.75
C SER A 143 3.27 13.21 -4.29
N VAL A 144 3.79 14.29 -4.87
CA VAL A 144 2.97 15.33 -5.51
C VAL A 144 2.24 14.79 -6.73
N LEU A 145 2.92 14.00 -7.57
CA LEU A 145 2.32 13.40 -8.76
C LEU A 145 1.08 12.56 -8.45
N GLY A 146 1.07 11.81 -7.34
CA GLY A 146 -0.11 11.05 -6.91
C GLY A 146 -1.35 11.94 -6.72
N SER A 147 -1.18 13.09 -6.08
CA SER A 147 -2.25 14.07 -5.89
C SER A 147 -2.69 14.72 -7.21
N VAL A 148 -1.72 15.10 -8.05
CA VAL A 148 -1.96 15.71 -9.36
C VAL A 148 -2.75 14.77 -10.28
N LEU A 149 -2.37 13.50 -10.36
CA LEU A 149 -3.09 12.48 -11.15
C LEU A 149 -4.50 12.24 -10.62
N ARG A 150 -4.64 12.14 -9.29
CA ARG A 150 -5.94 11.92 -8.64
C ARG A 150 -6.92 13.03 -9.00
N ASN A 151 -6.55 14.29 -8.78
CA ASN A 151 -7.47 15.43 -8.89
C ASN A 151 -7.51 16.05 -10.30
N GLY A 152 -6.48 15.80 -11.12
CA GLY A 152 -6.38 16.31 -12.49
C GLY A 152 -7.04 15.41 -13.53
N PHE A 153 -7.10 14.10 -13.28
CA PHE A 153 -7.61 13.15 -14.28
C PHE A 153 -8.49 12.03 -13.70
N LEU A 154 -7.97 11.26 -12.73
CA LEU A 154 -8.57 9.99 -12.32
C LEU A 154 -9.95 10.17 -11.68
N HIS A 155 -10.14 11.22 -10.88
CA HIS A 155 -11.42 11.51 -10.25
C HIS A 155 -12.54 11.72 -11.27
N THR A 156 -12.30 12.56 -12.28
CA THR A 156 -13.30 12.82 -13.33
C THR A 156 -13.50 11.60 -14.23
N ALA A 157 -12.41 10.96 -14.67
CA ALA A 157 -12.52 9.84 -15.60
C ALA A 157 -13.22 8.61 -14.97
N ILE A 158 -12.83 8.22 -13.76
CA ILE A 158 -13.23 6.94 -13.16
C ILE A 158 -14.44 7.11 -12.21
N ARG A 159 -14.49 8.18 -11.41
CA ARG A 159 -15.59 8.41 -10.47
C ARG A 159 -16.75 9.16 -11.12
N GLU A 160 -16.52 10.35 -11.67
CA GLU A 160 -17.62 11.18 -12.19
C GLU A 160 -18.24 10.62 -13.47
N LYS A 161 -17.40 10.23 -14.44
CA LYS A 161 -17.85 9.67 -15.72
C LYS A 161 -18.00 8.15 -15.69
N GLY A 162 -17.10 7.46 -15.01
CA GLY A 162 -17.08 6.00 -14.92
C GLY A 162 -18.06 5.40 -13.90
N GLY A 163 -18.52 6.19 -12.92
CA GLY A 163 -19.48 5.76 -11.90
C GLY A 163 -18.88 4.97 -10.75
N ALA A 164 -17.54 4.90 -10.62
CA ALA A 164 -16.90 4.32 -9.44
C ALA A 164 -17.12 5.20 -8.20
N TYR A 165 -17.07 4.61 -7.00
CA TYR A 165 -17.15 5.41 -5.78
C TYR A 165 -15.89 6.25 -5.54
N GLY A 166 -14.72 5.72 -5.89
CA GLY A 166 -13.45 6.42 -5.74
C GLY A 166 -12.36 5.92 -6.67
N ALA A 167 -11.36 6.77 -6.91
CA ALA A 167 -10.16 6.43 -7.65
C ALA A 167 -9.02 7.35 -7.21
N GLY A 168 -7.78 6.93 -7.46
CA GLY A 168 -6.62 7.76 -7.19
C GLY A 168 -5.31 7.11 -7.55
N ALA A 169 -4.24 7.85 -7.26
CA ALA A 169 -2.87 7.39 -7.38
C ALA A 169 -2.05 7.83 -6.17
N MET A 170 -1.01 7.07 -5.82
CA MET A 170 -0.14 7.40 -4.69
C MET A 170 1.24 6.75 -4.82
N GLN A 171 2.24 7.39 -4.24
CA GLN A 171 3.56 6.81 -4.01
C GLN A 171 3.58 6.07 -2.66
N ASP A 172 4.00 4.81 -2.67
CA ASP A 172 4.33 4.02 -1.48
C ASP A 172 5.84 3.80 -1.41
N MET A 173 6.47 4.50 -0.48
CA MET A 173 7.93 4.50 -0.31
C MET A 173 8.44 3.22 0.37
N SER A 174 7.59 2.53 1.13
CA SER A 174 7.94 1.27 1.80
C SER A 174 7.94 0.12 0.80
N ALA A 175 6.88 0.04 -0.02
CA ALA A 175 6.79 -0.91 -1.11
C ALA A 175 7.69 -0.54 -2.30
N ARG A 176 8.16 0.72 -2.38
CA ARG A 176 8.89 1.31 -3.51
C ARG A 176 8.09 1.18 -4.80
N THR A 177 6.82 1.56 -4.73
CA THR A 177 5.89 1.49 -5.85
C THR A 177 5.05 2.74 -5.96
N PHE A 178 4.67 3.09 -7.19
CA PHE A 178 3.65 4.08 -7.47
C PHE A 178 2.40 3.37 -7.96
N LYS A 179 1.27 3.59 -7.30
CA LYS A 179 0.07 2.77 -7.46
C LYS A 179 -1.09 3.61 -7.94
N PHE A 180 -1.93 2.99 -8.75
CA PHE A 180 -3.25 3.47 -9.14
C PHE A 180 -4.29 2.53 -8.58
N PHE A 181 -5.45 3.06 -8.21
CA PHE A 181 -6.55 2.23 -7.73
C PHE A 181 -7.93 2.79 -8.10
N SER A 182 -8.91 1.90 -8.15
CA SER A 182 -10.33 2.23 -8.11
C SER A 182 -11.02 1.51 -6.96
N TYR A 183 -12.11 2.11 -6.48
CA TYR A 183 -12.84 1.66 -5.30
C TYR A 183 -14.34 1.62 -5.60
N ARG A 184 -14.93 0.43 -5.42
CA ARG A 184 -16.34 0.12 -5.74
C ARG A 184 -16.70 0.57 -7.16
N ASP A 185 -15.96 0.05 -8.11
CA ASP A 185 -15.99 0.45 -9.52
C ASP A 185 -16.85 -0.51 -10.34
N PRO A 186 -17.82 -0.04 -11.15
CA PRO A 186 -18.58 -0.92 -12.03
C PRO A 186 -17.77 -1.41 -13.24
N ASN A 187 -16.62 -0.80 -13.56
CA ASN A 187 -15.80 -1.12 -14.72
C ASN A 187 -14.49 -1.80 -14.33
N ILE A 188 -13.88 -2.50 -15.29
CA ILE A 188 -12.53 -3.07 -15.18
C ILE A 188 -11.68 -2.58 -16.35
N GLU A 189 -12.10 -2.89 -17.58
CA GLU A 189 -11.36 -2.55 -18.80
C GLU A 189 -11.15 -1.04 -18.94
N LYS A 190 -12.24 -0.25 -18.89
CA LYS A 190 -12.19 1.22 -18.95
C LYS A 190 -11.34 1.84 -17.85
N THR A 191 -11.27 1.20 -16.68
CA THR A 191 -10.49 1.71 -15.54
C THR A 191 -8.99 1.54 -15.79
N PHE A 192 -8.56 0.38 -16.30
CA PHE A 192 -7.15 0.19 -16.69
C PHE A 192 -6.77 1.07 -17.88
N GLU A 193 -7.67 1.29 -18.85
CA GLU A 193 -7.49 2.28 -19.92
C GLU A 193 -7.29 3.69 -19.35
N ALA A 194 -8.19 4.13 -18.46
CA ALA A 194 -8.11 5.44 -17.81
C ALA A 194 -6.82 5.63 -16.99
N PHE A 195 -6.29 4.57 -16.36
CA PHE A 195 -4.99 4.66 -15.72
C PHE A 195 -3.88 4.96 -16.72
N GLY A 196 -3.85 4.28 -17.87
CA GLY A 196 -2.88 4.55 -18.95
C GLY A 196 -3.05 5.95 -19.56
N GLU A 197 -4.29 6.38 -19.81
CA GLU A 197 -4.59 7.74 -20.28
C GLU A 197 -4.14 8.82 -19.30
N SER A 198 -4.26 8.56 -18.00
CA SER A 198 -3.81 9.51 -16.97
C SER A 198 -2.29 9.73 -16.99
N VAL A 199 -1.52 8.69 -17.33
CA VAL A 199 -0.06 8.81 -17.53
C VAL A 199 0.23 9.67 -18.77
N ASN A 200 -0.47 9.42 -19.87
CA ASN A 200 -0.34 10.24 -21.09
C ASN A 200 -0.72 11.71 -20.84
N TRP A 201 -1.73 11.95 -20.02
CA TRP A 201 -2.12 13.29 -19.59
C TRP A 201 -1.04 13.95 -18.73
N ALA A 202 -0.45 13.22 -17.78
CA ALA A 202 0.62 13.76 -16.92
C ALA A 202 1.86 14.18 -17.71
N LEU A 203 2.15 13.54 -18.84
CA LEU A 203 3.27 13.90 -19.72
C LEU A 203 3.07 15.20 -20.50
N LYS A 204 1.83 15.69 -20.66
CA LYS A 204 1.51 16.73 -21.65
C LYS A 204 0.64 17.87 -21.15
N SER A 205 -0.17 17.64 -20.12
CA SER A 205 -1.35 18.47 -19.85
C SER A 205 -1.48 18.88 -18.38
N ILE A 206 -0.42 18.72 -17.57
CA ILE A 206 -0.40 19.25 -16.21
C ILE A 206 -0.39 20.78 -16.26
N THR A 207 -1.31 21.41 -15.53
CA THR A 207 -1.38 22.86 -15.40
C THR A 207 -0.75 23.32 -14.08
N ASN A 208 -0.37 24.60 -13.99
CA ASN A 208 0.14 25.19 -12.74
C ASN A 208 -0.88 25.09 -11.60
N GLU A 209 -2.17 25.30 -11.88
CA GLU A 209 -3.24 25.14 -10.89
C GLU A 209 -3.26 23.72 -10.31
N LYS A 210 -3.12 22.69 -11.16
CA LYS A 210 -3.10 21.30 -10.69
C LYS A 210 -1.83 20.95 -9.92
N LEU A 211 -0.69 21.53 -10.30
CA LEU A 211 0.54 21.44 -9.54
C LEU A 211 0.36 22.05 -8.13
N GLU A 212 -0.14 23.29 -8.05
CA GLU A 212 -0.35 23.99 -6.78
C GLU A 212 -1.32 23.22 -5.87
N GLU A 213 -2.45 22.77 -6.41
CA GLU A 213 -3.43 21.93 -5.71
C GLU A 213 -2.76 20.65 -5.19
N GLY A 214 -1.93 20.00 -6.02
CA GLY A 214 -1.18 18.81 -5.65
C GLY A 214 -0.20 19.03 -4.51
N ILE A 215 0.58 20.12 -4.55
CA ILE A 215 1.50 20.50 -3.48
C ILE A 215 0.72 20.76 -2.18
N LEU A 216 -0.35 21.55 -2.23
CA LEU A 216 -1.17 21.86 -1.05
C LEU A 216 -1.79 20.61 -0.42
N ASN A 217 -2.23 19.65 -1.22
CA ASN A 217 -2.75 18.38 -0.72
C ASN A 217 -1.70 17.55 0.01
N VAL A 218 -0.46 17.49 -0.51
CA VAL A 218 0.61 16.75 0.15
C VAL A 218 1.05 17.47 1.44
N ILE A 219 1.21 18.80 1.38
CA ILE A 219 1.61 19.62 2.53
C ILE A 219 0.57 19.58 3.65
N SER A 220 -0.71 19.72 3.33
CA SER A 220 -1.80 19.61 4.31
C SER A 220 -1.88 18.23 4.96
N SER A 221 -1.53 17.16 4.25
CA SER A 221 -1.43 15.82 4.84
C SER A 221 -0.24 15.69 5.80
N ILE A 222 0.88 16.38 5.52
CA ILE A 222 2.07 16.37 6.38
C ILE A 222 1.83 17.20 7.65
N ASP A 223 1.18 18.36 7.53
CA ASP A 223 0.95 19.30 8.64
C ASP A 223 -0.33 19.06 9.42
N LYS A 224 -0.98 17.91 9.18
CA LYS A 224 -2.24 17.61 9.85
C LYS A 224 -2.01 17.54 11.36
N PRO A 225 -2.72 18.35 12.17
CA PRO A 225 -2.54 18.33 13.63
C PRO A 225 -2.90 16.95 14.19
N SER A 226 -2.15 16.51 15.20
CA SER A 226 -2.49 15.29 15.94
C SER A 226 -2.38 15.51 17.44
N SER A 227 -2.73 14.52 18.25
CA SER A 227 -2.62 14.66 19.71
C SER A 227 -1.14 14.72 20.13
N PRO A 228 -0.77 15.39 21.23
CA PRO A 228 0.62 15.44 21.69
C PRO A 228 1.28 14.05 21.83
N ALA A 229 0.52 13.05 22.30
CA ALA A 229 1.00 11.67 22.40
C ALA A 229 1.25 11.03 21.02
N SER A 230 0.38 11.31 20.04
CA SER A 230 0.55 10.84 18.67
C SER A 230 1.74 11.49 17.98
N GLU A 231 1.98 12.79 18.21
CA GLU A 231 3.14 13.50 17.66
C GLU A 231 4.44 12.96 18.22
N ALA A 232 4.54 12.81 19.55
CA ALA A 232 5.72 12.25 20.21
C ALA A 232 6.04 10.82 19.72
N LEU A 233 5.01 9.96 19.61
CA LEU A 233 5.20 8.60 19.12
C LEU A 233 5.56 8.55 17.63
N SER A 234 4.99 9.44 16.81
CA SER A 234 5.33 9.55 15.38
C SER A 234 6.76 10.04 15.19
N ASP A 235 7.20 11.04 15.98
CA ASP A 235 8.57 11.53 15.97
C ASP A 235 9.56 10.46 16.40
N PHE A 236 9.29 9.76 17.52
CA PHE A 236 10.08 8.63 17.98
C PHE A 236 10.20 7.56 16.88
N ASN A 237 9.08 7.10 16.34
CA ASN A 237 9.08 6.05 15.31
C ASN A 237 9.82 6.48 14.05
N SER A 238 9.69 7.74 13.63
CA SER A 238 10.41 8.26 12.47
C SER A 238 11.92 8.22 12.71
N ASN A 239 12.39 8.75 13.84
CA ASN A 239 13.81 8.74 14.19
C ASN A 239 14.35 7.30 14.36
N TYR A 240 13.60 6.42 15.02
CA TYR A 240 13.95 5.01 15.20
C TYR A 240 14.10 4.26 13.87
N ASN A 241 13.28 4.60 12.87
CA ASN A 241 13.37 4.04 11.52
C ASN A 241 14.38 4.78 10.62
N GLY A 242 15.18 5.71 11.16
CA GLY A 242 16.23 6.42 10.42
C GLY A 242 15.75 7.64 9.63
N PHE A 243 14.55 8.15 9.89
CA PHE A 243 13.99 9.37 9.28
C PHE A 243 14.10 10.55 10.25
N SER A 244 15.29 11.17 10.27
CA SER A 244 15.57 12.31 11.15
C SER A 244 14.63 13.50 10.88
N GLN A 245 14.53 14.41 11.86
CA GLN A 245 13.78 15.66 11.67
C GLN A 245 14.33 16.49 10.50
N GLU A 246 15.65 16.52 10.33
CA GLU A 246 16.31 17.21 9.21
C GLU A 246 15.91 16.60 7.85
N MET A 247 15.89 15.26 7.75
CA MET A 247 15.44 14.57 6.54
C MET A 247 13.98 14.87 6.22
N ARG A 248 13.10 14.87 7.24
CA ARG A 248 11.68 15.22 7.08
C ARG A 248 11.47 16.67 6.66
N LYS A 249 12.23 17.60 7.24
CA LYS A 249 12.23 19.01 6.83
C LYS A 249 12.68 19.18 5.37
N LYS A 250 13.79 18.54 4.98
CA LYS A 250 14.28 18.56 3.60
C LYS A 250 13.27 17.94 2.62
N PHE A 251 12.64 16.83 2.98
CA PHE A 251 11.60 16.19 2.17
C PHE A 251 10.43 17.15 1.92
N ARG A 252 9.98 17.85 2.97
CA ARG A 252 8.93 18.87 2.89
C ARG A 252 9.34 20.06 2.01
N GLU A 253 10.56 20.59 2.18
CA GLU A 253 11.10 21.66 1.33
C GLU A 253 11.15 21.22 -0.14
N ASN A 254 11.55 19.96 -0.39
CA ASN A 254 11.58 19.41 -1.73
C ASN A 254 10.18 19.32 -2.37
N ILE A 255 9.14 18.97 -1.59
CA ILE A 255 7.73 19.00 -2.06
C ILE A 255 7.34 20.41 -2.52
N LEU A 256 7.66 21.43 -1.73
CA LEU A 256 7.35 22.83 -2.06
C LEU A 256 8.10 23.31 -3.32
N SER A 257 9.23 22.68 -3.65
CA SER A 257 10.07 22.99 -4.82
C SER A 257 9.71 22.19 -6.09
N VAL A 258 8.64 21.39 -6.06
CA VAL A 258 8.21 20.62 -7.23
C VAL A 258 7.67 21.55 -8.30
N ASN A 259 8.03 21.26 -9.56
CA ASN A 259 7.54 21.97 -10.74
C ASN A 259 7.03 20.99 -11.80
N ILE A 260 6.42 21.50 -12.86
CA ILE A 260 5.82 20.67 -13.92
C ILE A 260 6.88 19.80 -14.60
N ASP A 261 8.06 20.34 -14.90
CA ASP A 261 9.13 19.59 -15.57
C ASP A 261 9.56 18.36 -14.77
N LYS A 262 9.67 18.49 -13.44
CA LYS A 262 9.95 17.36 -12.54
C LYS A 262 8.82 16.33 -12.56
N LEU A 263 7.55 16.76 -12.58
CA LEU A 263 6.40 15.85 -12.65
C LEU A 263 6.36 15.05 -13.97
N VAL A 264 6.64 15.72 -15.09
CA VAL A 264 6.77 15.08 -16.40
C VAL A 264 7.95 14.10 -16.39
N TYR A 265 9.11 14.51 -15.88
CA TYR A 265 10.30 13.66 -15.77
C TYR A 265 10.03 12.37 -14.99
N VAL A 266 9.43 12.44 -13.79
CA VAL A 266 9.16 11.22 -13.01
C VAL A 266 8.03 10.38 -13.60
N SER A 267 7.08 11.00 -14.30
CA SER A 267 6.03 10.28 -15.04
C SER A 267 6.63 9.46 -16.18
N GLU A 268 7.52 10.07 -16.98
CA GLU A 268 8.23 9.39 -18.07
C GLU A 268 9.17 8.30 -17.53
N LYS A 269 9.96 8.61 -16.50
CA LYS A 269 10.96 7.69 -15.96
C LYS A 269 10.36 6.45 -15.29
N TYR A 270 9.21 6.58 -14.64
CA TYR A 270 8.68 5.52 -13.77
C TYR A 270 7.36 4.92 -14.24
N LEU A 271 6.53 5.64 -15.00
CA LEU A 271 5.15 5.24 -15.29
C LEU A 271 4.91 4.78 -16.74
N THR A 272 5.96 4.68 -17.57
CA THR A 272 5.84 4.23 -18.96
C THR A 272 6.18 2.75 -19.16
N ASP A 273 6.88 2.14 -18.21
CA ASP A 273 7.16 0.70 -18.22
C ASP A 273 5.89 -0.12 -18.02
N LYS A 274 5.95 -1.44 -18.28
CA LYS A 274 4.80 -2.31 -18.02
C LYS A 274 4.48 -2.35 -16.51
N PRO A 275 3.27 -1.96 -16.07
CA PRO A 275 2.89 -2.07 -14.66
C PRO A 275 2.60 -3.51 -14.26
N SER A 276 2.60 -3.78 -12.96
CA SER A 276 1.90 -4.94 -12.40
C SER A 276 0.42 -4.60 -12.23
N ARG A 277 -0.47 -5.59 -12.33
CA ARG A 277 -1.93 -5.37 -12.22
C ARG A 277 -2.57 -6.41 -11.31
N ALA A 278 -3.58 -5.98 -10.57
CA ALA A 278 -4.43 -6.88 -9.81
C ALA A 278 -5.87 -6.37 -9.81
N VAL A 279 -6.82 -7.29 -9.72
CA VAL A 279 -8.24 -6.95 -9.61
C VAL A 279 -8.94 -7.87 -8.62
N LEU A 280 -9.77 -7.30 -7.76
CA LEU A 280 -10.75 -8.03 -6.96
C LEU A 280 -12.13 -7.81 -7.59
N THR A 281 -12.79 -8.88 -8.00
CA THR A 281 -14.03 -8.84 -8.78
C THR A 281 -14.89 -10.09 -8.55
N SER A 282 -15.99 -10.22 -9.28
CA SER A 282 -16.87 -11.38 -9.25
C SER A 282 -16.80 -12.23 -10.52
N LYS A 283 -17.38 -13.43 -10.41
CA LYS A 283 -17.43 -14.42 -11.50
C LYS A 283 -18.09 -13.88 -12.78
N LYS A 284 -18.98 -12.88 -12.64
CA LYS A 284 -19.69 -12.25 -13.77
C LYS A 284 -18.73 -11.63 -14.79
N ASN A 285 -17.53 -11.21 -14.35
CA ASN A 285 -16.54 -10.55 -15.20
C ASN A 285 -15.53 -11.51 -15.85
N LYS A 286 -15.77 -12.83 -15.82
CA LYS A 286 -14.83 -13.84 -16.34
C LYS A 286 -14.33 -13.54 -17.76
N ASN A 287 -15.22 -13.16 -18.68
CA ASN A 287 -14.84 -12.84 -20.05
C ASN A 287 -13.85 -11.67 -20.14
N ILE A 288 -14.01 -10.65 -19.28
CA ILE A 288 -13.11 -9.49 -19.22
C ILE A 288 -11.76 -9.90 -18.60
N ILE A 289 -11.79 -10.73 -17.55
CA ILE A 289 -10.59 -11.27 -16.91
C ILE A 289 -9.75 -12.10 -17.89
N ASP A 290 -10.39 -12.97 -18.65
CA ASP A 290 -9.74 -13.80 -19.67
C ASP A 290 -9.19 -12.94 -20.82
N LYS A 291 -9.95 -11.94 -21.29
CA LYS A 291 -9.52 -10.97 -22.31
C LYS A 291 -8.26 -10.20 -21.87
N LEU A 292 -8.24 -9.74 -20.62
CA LEU A 292 -7.12 -8.99 -20.04
C LEU A 292 -5.96 -9.88 -19.57
N LYS A 293 -6.09 -11.21 -19.72
CA LYS A 293 -5.09 -12.25 -19.41
C LYS A 293 -4.69 -12.32 -17.94
N PHE A 294 -5.60 -11.99 -17.03
CA PHE A 294 -5.37 -12.16 -15.60
C PHE A 294 -5.40 -13.64 -15.21
N LYS A 295 -4.53 -14.04 -14.28
CA LYS A 295 -4.60 -15.34 -13.63
C LYS A 295 -5.72 -15.34 -12.60
N THR A 296 -6.77 -16.12 -12.87
CA THR A 296 -7.93 -16.24 -11.99
C THR A 296 -7.58 -17.03 -10.72
N LYS A 297 -7.92 -16.48 -9.55
CA LYS A 297 -7.87 -17.13 -8.23
C LYS A 297 -9.18 -16.90 -7.49
N TYR A 298 -9.61 -17.88 -6.70
CA TYR A 298 -10.85 -17.81 -5.92
C TYR A 298 -10.53 -17.61 -4.44
N ILE A 299 -11.36 -16.81 -3.77
CA ILE A 299 -11.30 -16.55 -2.31
C ILE A 299 -12.26 -17.46 -1.57
#